data_AF-A0A5C8J2U7-F1
#
_entry.id   AF-A0A5C8J2U7-F1
#
_cell.length_a   1.000
_cell.length_b   1.000
_cell.length_c   1.000
_cell.angle_alpha   90.00
_cell.angle_beta   90.00
_cell.angle_gamma   90.00
#
_symmetry.space_group_name_H-M   'P 1'
#
loop_
_entity.id
_entity.type
_entity.pdbx_description
1 polymer ?
#
loop_
_entity_poly.entity_id
_entity_poly.type
_entity_poly.pdbx_seq_one_letter_code
_entity_poly.pdbx_strand_id
1 'polypeptide(L)'
;MADVLRLLAVHVAEPDPGHFEWVITERVNEDRWREIDRAEDGYKTYKTAMASGLVALEEMISDLDVGPRRGVDQTDHPHTPPEDTVQPAPSNGKDAASAKAKPKKAAYFGFGPIR
;
A
#
# COMPACT_ATOMS: atom_id res chain seq x y z
N MET A 1 -24.97 9.67 -0.52
CA MET A 1 -24.69 8.34 -1.09
C MET A 1 -23.28 7.99 -0.68
N ALA A 2 -23.06 6.80 -0.12
CA ALA A 2 -21.74 6.41 0.39
C ALA A 2 -20.78 6.27 -0.79
N ASP A 3 -19.80 7.15 -0.84
CA ASP A 3 -18.77 7.17 -1.86
C ASP A 3 -17.80 5.98 -1.63
N VAL A 4 -17.63 5.15 -2.66
CA VAL A 4 -16.87 3.89 -2.57
C VAL A 4 -15.38 4.21 -2.56
N LEU A 5 -14.63 3.59 -1.67
CA LEU A 5 -13.18 3.78 -1.60
C LEU A 5 -12.52 3.27 -2.90
N ARG A 6 -11.68 4.10 -3.51
CA ARG A 6 -10.83 3.68 -4.63
C ARG A 6 -9.69 2.85 -4.08
N LEU A 7 -9.52 1.63 -4.60
CA LEU A 7 -8.38 0.80 -4.25
C LEU A 7 -7.19 1.21 -5.12
N LEU A 8 -6.30 1.99 -4.53
CA LEU A 8 -5.04 2.41 -5.14
C LEU A 8 -3.87 1.61 -4.55
N ALA A 9 -2.89 1.30 -5.37
CA ALA A 9 -1.65 0.65 -4.95
C ALA A 9 -0.45 1.33 -5.60
N VAL A 10 0.56 1.62 -4.80
CA VAL A 10 1.88 2.05 -5.28
C VAL A 10 2.83 0.84 -5.31
N HIS A 11 3.55 0.70 -6.40
CA HIS A 11 4.63 -0.27 -6.53
C HIS A 11 5.80 0.36 -7.29
N VAL A 12 6.93 -0.33 -7.32
CA VAL A 12 8.13 0.09 -8.06
C VAL A 12 8.42 -0.90 -9.16
N ALA A 13 8.56 -0.40 -10.38
CA ALA A 13 9.05 -1.12 -11.54
C ALA A 13 10.54 -0.80 -11.77
N GLU A 14 11.25 -1.72 -12.41
CA GLU A 14 12.63 -1.55 -12.85
C GLU A 14 12.70 -1.86 -14.36
N PRO A 15 12.28 -0.92 -15.23
CA PRO A 15 12.26 -1.16 -16.68
C PRO A 15 13.66 -1.41 -17.24
N ASP A 16 14.66 -0.72 -16.70
CA ASP A 16 16.08 -0.91 -16.98
C ASP A 16 16.84 -1.19 -15.68
N PRO A 17 17.84 -2.09 -15.67
CA PRO A 17 18.61 -2.41 -14.47
C PRO A 17 19.22 -1.17 -13.81
N GLY A 18 18.90 -0.96 -12.53
CA GLY A 18 19.33 0.19 -11.73
C GLY A 18 18.51 1.46 -11.92
N HIS A 19 17.47 1.44 -12.75
CA HIS A 19 16.52 2.52 -12.97
C HIS A 19 15.15 2.13 -12.44
N PHE A 20 14.71 2.79 -11.38
CA PHE A 20 13.49 2.46 -10.65
C PHE A 20 12.43 3.53 -10.89
N GLU A 21 11.22 3.12 -11.26
CA GLU A 21 10.08 4.02 -11.44
C GLU A 21 8.99 3.61 -10.46
N TRP A 22 8.39 4.57 -9.76
CA TRP A 22 7.16 4.29 -9.05
C TRP A 22 5.99 4.26 -10.04
N VAL A 23 5.00 3.43 -9.73
CA VAL A 23 3.80 3.25 -10.55
C VAL A 23 2.60 3.13 -9.63
N ILE A 24 1.59 3.95 -9.86
CA ILE A 24 0.31 3.93 -9.15
C ILE A 24 -0.72 3.21 -10.02
N THR A 25 -1.37 2.22 -9.43
CA THR A 25 -2.42 1.44 -10.08
C THR A 25 -3.72 1.54 -9.31
N GLU A 26 -4.83 1.50 -10.04
CA GLU A 26 -6.18 1.44 -9.49
C GLU A 26 -6.84 0.11 -9.85
N ARG A 27 -7.51 -0.50 -8.87
CA ARG A 27 -8.30 -1.71 -9.10
C ARG A 27 -9.51 -1.38 -9.97
N VAL A 28 -9.61 -2.05 -11.12
CA VAL A 28 -10.74 -1.92 -12.05
C VAL A 28 -11.80 -2.98 -11.75
N ASN A 29 -11.39 -4.21 -11.50
CA ASN A 29 -12.24 -5.30 -11.03
C ASN A 29 -11.43 -6.27 -10.16
N GLU A 30 -11.98 -7.45 -9.83
CA GLU A 30 -11.37 -8.29 -8.79
C GLU A 30 -9.91 -8.67 -9.06
N ASP A 31 -9.58 -8.99 -10.31
CA ASP A 31 -8.26 -9.48 -10.72
C ASP A 31 -7.47 -8.48 -11.59
N ARG A 32 -8.08 -7.34 -11.97
CA ARG A 32 -7.43 -6.36 -12.84
C ARG A 32 -7.13 -5.05 -12.14
N TRP A 33 -5.88 -4.66 -12.29
CA TRP A 33 -5.34 -3.37 -11.92
C TRP A 33 -4.97 -2.61 -13.19
N ARG A 34 -5.23 -1.30 -13.18
CA ARG A 34 -4.87 -0.40 -14.28
C ARG A 34 -3.90 0.63 -13.76
N GLU A 35 -2.80 0.83 -14.47
CA GLU A 35 -1.90 1.95 -14.24
C GLU A 35 -2.63 3.27 -14.49
N ILE A 36 -2.57 4.16 -13.50
CA ILE A 36 -3.18 5.49 -13.57
C ILE A 36 -2.13 6.59 -13.54
N ASP A 37 -0.95 6.32 -12.98
CA ASP A 37 0.16 7.25 -12.94
C ASP A 37 1.51 6.54 -12.79
N ARG A 38 2.59 7.19 -13.20
CA ARG A 38 3.96 6.68 -13.19
C ARG A 38 4.96 7.82 -13.10
N ALA A 39 6.12 7.55 -12.51
CA ALA A 39 7.25 8.46 -12.51
C ALA A 39 7.65 8.89 -13.94
N GLU A 40 7.76 10.20 -14.20
CA GLU A 40 8.27 10.71 -15.47
C GLU A 40 9.74 10.35 -15.70
N ASP A 41 10.53 10.30 -14.62
CA ASP A 41 11.96 9.98 -14.62
C ASP A 41 12.28 8.79 -13.69
N GLY A 42 13.18 7.91 -14.15
CA GLY A 42 13.70 6.82 -13.36
C GLY A 42 14.66 7.27 -12.25
N TYR A 43 14.47 6.74 -11.04
CA TYR A 43 15.32 6.96 -9.88
C TYR A 43 16.45 5.95 -9.81
N LYS A 44 17.60 6.35 -9.25
CA LYS A 44 18.77 5.47 -9.08
C LYS A 44 18.63 4.42 -7.98
N THR A 45 17.64 4.57 -7.11
CA THR A 45 17.44 3.64 -5.99
C THR A 45 15.96 3.34 -5.79
N TYR A 46 15.69 2.08 -5.48
CA TYR A 46 14.36 1.60 -5.11
C TYR A 46 13.74 2.41 -3.97
N LYS A 47 14.55 2.74 -2.95
CA LYS A 47 14.10 3.51 -1.77
C LYS A 47 13.56 4.88 -2.18
N THR A 48 14.28 5.59 -3.05
CA THR A 48 13.86 6.92 -3.52
C THR A 48 12.61 6.82 -4.38
N ALA A 49 12.54 5.84 -5.29
CA ALA A 49 11.34 5.62 -6.10
C ALA A 49 10.11 5.35 -5.23
N MET A 50 10.21 4.42 -4.27
CA MET A 50 9.11 4.07 -3.38
C MET A 50 8.63 5.26 -2.53
N ALA A 51 9.56 6.02 -1.95
CA ALA A 51 9.21 7.19 -1.16
C ALA A 51 8.53 8.28 -2.01
N SER A 52 9.04 8.53 -3.22
CA SER A 52 8.44 9.49 -4.14
C SER A 52 7.07 9.05 -4.63
N GLY A 53 6.87 7.75 -4.87
CA GLY A 53 5.57 7.21 -5.25
C GLY A 53 4.53 7.32 -4.15
N LEU A 54 4.93 7.23 -2.88
CA LEU A 54 4.01 7.48 -1.75
C LEU A 54 3.59 8.95 -1.69
N VAL A 55 4.51 9.88 -1.90
CA VAL A 55 4.19 11.33 -1.97
C VAL A 55 3.24 11.60 -3.13
N ALA A 56 3.51 11.05 -4.32
CA ALA A 56 2.61 11.19 -5.46
C ALA A 56 1.20 10.65 -5.16
N LEU A 57 1.10 9.48 -4.50
CA LEU A 57 -0.19 8.93 -4.09
C LEU A 57 -0.93 9.84 -3.09
N GLU A 58 -0.22 10.43 -2.13
CA GLU A 58 -0.80 11.35 -1.15
C GLU A 58 -1.33 12.63 -1.83
N GLU A 59 -0.58 13.19 -2.78
CA GLU A 59 -0.97 14.40 -3.53
C GLU A 59 -2.23 14.19 -4.39
N MET A 60 -2.51 12.95 -4.83
CA MET A 60 -3.73 12.60 -5.56
C MET A 60 -4.99 12.60 -4.68
N ILE A 61 -4.85 12.59 -3.36
CA ILE A 61 -5.95 12.45 -2.40
C ILE A 61 -6.28 13.83 -1.83
N SER A 62 -7.46 14.35 -2.16
CA SER A 62 -7.90 15.68 -1.71
C SER A 62 -8.09 15.78 -0.18
N ASP A 63 -8.43 14.67 0.47
CA ASP A 63 -8.62 14.58 1.91
C ASP A 63 -8.08 13.23 2.39
N LEU A 64 -6.88 13.24 3.00
CA LEU A 64 -6.20 12.05 3.48
C LEU A 64 -6.90 11.40 4.69
N ASP A 65 -7.69 12.14 5.46
CA ASP A 65 -8.45 11.59 6.59
C ASP A 65 -9.62 10.73 6.09
N VAL A 66 -10.14 11.03 4.90
CA VAL A 66 -11.24 10.30 4.26
C VAL A 66 -10.75 9.24 3.26
N GLY A 67 -9.59 9.48 2.65
CA GLY A 67 -8.99 8.64 1.61
C GLY A 67 -9.59 8.88 0.22
N PRO A 68 -9.06 8.22 -0.83
CA PRO A 68 -9.51 8.41 -2.20
C PRO A 68 -10.89 7.77 -2.42
N ARG A 69 -11.88 8.58 -2.79
CA ARG A 69 -13.25 8.14 -3.01
C ARG A 69 -13.67 8.26 -4.48
N ARG A 70 -14.53 7.38 -4.96
CA ARG A 70 -15.02 7.29 -6.33
C ARG A 70 -16.27 8.16 -6.49
N GLY A 71 -16.08 9.40 -6.95
CA GLY A 71 -17.16 10.37 -7.11
C GLY A 71 -18.39 9.82 -7.84
N VAL A 72 -19.56 10.39 -7.51
CA VAL A 72 -20.91 9.92 -7.93
C VAL A 72 -21.07 9.79 -9.46
N ASP A 73 -20.19 10.41 -10.25
CA ASP A 73 -20.18 10.38 -11.72
C ASP A 73 -19.38 9.20 -12.33
N GLN A 74 -18.69 8.40 -11.50
CA GLN A 74 -17.91 7.23 -11.91
C GLN A 74 -18.59 5.91 -11.51
N THR A 75 -19.91 5.83 -11.62
CA THR A 75 -20.64 4.59 -11.38
C THR A 75 -20.59 3.69 -12.61
N ASP A 76 -19.48 3.00 -12.80
CA ASP A 76 -19.54 1.68 -13.44
C ASP A 76 -20.32 0.75 -12.51
N HIS A 77 -21.29 0.04 -13.10
CA HIS A 77 -22.35 -0.73 -12.44
C HIS A 77 -21.96 -1.49 -11.16
N PRO A 78 -22.85 -1.53 -10.15
CA PRO A 78 -22.61 -2.32 -8.95
C PRO A 78 -22.61 -3.81 -9.31
N HIS A 79 -21.44 -4.43 -9.29
CA HIS A 79 -21.35 -5.89 -9.20
C HIS A 79 -21.44 -6.25 -7.71
N THR A 80 -22.61 -6.68 -7.29
CA THR A 80 -22.77 -7.40 -6.02
C THR A 80 -22.00 -8.72 -6.14
N PRO A 81 -20.96 -8.99 -5.35
CA PRO A 81 -20.37 -10.31 -5.29
C PRO A 81 -21.27 -11.21 -4.44
N PRO A 82 -21.54 -12.48 -4.83
CA PRO A 82 -22.14 -13.44 -3.91
C PRO A 82 -21.16 -13.69 -2.76
N GLU A 83 -21.69 -13.69 -1.53
CA GLU A 83 -20.95 -14.05 -0.31
C GLU A 83 -20.50 -15.51 -0.40
N ASP A 84 -19.26 -15.74 -0.83
CA ASP A 84 -18.56 -17.00 -0.55
C ASP A 84 -17.35 -16.71 0.35
N THR A 85 -17.51 -17.21 1.57
CA THR A 85 -16.64 -17.03 2.72
C THR A 85 -15.22 -17.55 2.44
N VAL A 86 -14.24 -16.65 2.32
CA VAL A 86 -12.82 -17.02 2.46
C VAL A 86 -12.37 -16.65 3.87
N GLN A 87 -12.09 -17.68 4.67
CA GLN A 87 -11.62 -17.57 6.06
C GLN A 87 -10.23 -16.91 6.12
N PRO A 88 -10.00 -15.94 7.02
CA PRO A 88 -8.65 -15.45 7.29
C PRO A 88 -7.83 -16.50 8.06
N ALA A 89 -6.55 -16.65 7.69
CA ALA A 89 -5.59 -17.49 8.39
C ALA A 89 -5.44 -17.05 9.86
N PRO A 90 -5.46 -17.99 10.85
CA PRO A 90 -5.33 -17.61 12.25
C PRO A 90 -3.88 -17.31 12.61
N SER A 91 -3.56 -16.04 12.91
CA SER A 91 -2.34 -15.71 13.67
C SER A 91 -2.62 -15.84 15.17
N ASN A 92 -2.36 -17.01 15.74
CA ASN A 92 -2.37 -17.20 17.19
C ASN A 92 -1.07 -16.64 17.79
N GLY A 93 -1.10 -15.39 18.26
CA GLY A 93 -0.04 -14.79 19.06
C GLY A 93 -0.50 -14.57 20.50
N LYS A 94 -0.24 -15.57 21.37
CA LYS A 94 -0.18 -15.56 22.86
C LYS A 94 -0.27 -17.05 23.28
N ASP A 95 0.74 -17.67 23.90
CA ASP A 95 1.29 -17.38 25.22
C ASP A 95 2.74 -17.89 25.38
N ALA A 96 3.59 -17.12 26.10
CA ALA A 96 4.51 -17.63 27.12
C ALA A 96 5.27 -16.47 27.81
N ALA A 97 4.82 -16.05 28.99
CA ALA A 97 5.72 -15.56 30.04
C ALA A 97 6.52 -16.77 30.58
N SER A 98 7.78 -16.74 31.03
CA SER A 98 8.46 -15.76 31.89
C SER A 98 9.96 -16.15 31.99
N ALA A 99 10.90 -15.20 31.98
CA ALA A 99 12.16 -15.25 32.76
C ALA A 99 12.98 -13.95 32.62
N LYS A 100 13.46 -13.43 33.75
CA LYS A 100 14.19 -12.16 33.91
C LYS A 100 15.59 -12.16 33.29
N ALA A 101 15.97 -11.08 32.60
CA ALA A 101 17.31 -10.46 32.62
C ALA A 101 17.30 -9.04 31.99
N LYS A 102 17.99 -8.06 32.60
CA LYS A 102 18.33 -6.73 32.03
C LYS A 102 19.85 -6.53 32.17
N PRO A 103 20.51 -5.59 31.46
CA PRO A 103 20.24 -5.06 30.11
C PRO A 103 21.55 -4.96 29.26
N LYS A 104 21.45 -4.83 27.92
CA LYS A 104 22.51 -4.18 27.11
C LYS A 104 21.86 -3.26 26.08
N LYS A 105 22.35 -2.01 26.02
CA LYS A 105 21.83 -0.94 25.17
C LYS A 105 21.96 -1.34 23.68
N ALA A 106 20.83 -1.41 22.98
CA ALA A 106 20.77 -1.51 21.53
C ALA A 106 19.99 -0.29 21.00
N ALA A 107 20.51 0.36 19.97
CA ALA A 107 19.89 1.51 19.32
C ALA A 107 18.67 1.06 18.51
N TYR A 108 17.59 1.83 18.57
CA TYR A 108 16.30 1.54 17.94
C TYR A 108 16.10 2.43 16.71
N PHE A 109 15.69 1.85 15.59
CA PHE A 109 15.20 2.61 14.43
C PHE A 109 14.00 1.87 13.80
N GLY A 110 12.86 2.57 13.66
CA GLY A 110 11.70 2.21 12.81
C GLY A 110 11.18 0.76 12.85
N PHE A 111 10.67 0.28 13.99
CA PHE A 111 10.14 -1.09 14.27
C PHE A 111 11.13 -2.12 14.85
N GLY A 112 12.10 -1.69 15.65
CA GLY A 112 12.89 -2.58 16.53
C GLY A 112 14.39 -2.48 16.30
N PRO A 113 15.22 -3.21 17.09
CA PRO A 113 16.67 -3.13 16.98
C PRO A 113 17.17 -3.73 15.65
N ILE A 114 18.12 -3.01 15.04
CA ILE A 114 18.86 -3.38 13.83
C ILE A 114 19.72 -4.61 14.11
N ARG A 115 19.69 -5.62 13.24
CA ARG A 115 20.69 -6.70 13.19
C ARG A 115 21.71 -6.40 12.10
#